data_AF-A0A7K1TLH3-F1
#
_entry.id   AF-A0A7K1TLH3-F1
#
_cell.length_a   1.000
_cell.length_b   1.000
_cell.length_c   1.000
_cell.angle_alpha   90.00
_cell.angle_beta   90.00
_cell.angle_gamma   90.00
#
_symmetry.space_group_name_H-M   'P 1'
#
loop_
_entity.id
_entity.type
_entity.pdbx_description
1 polymer ?
#
loop_
_entity_poly.entity_id
_entity_poly.type
_entity_poly.pdbx_seq_one_letter_code
_entity_poly.pdbx_strand_id
1 'polypeptide(L)'
;MNTQDKLLERFWAMRDRIGKFQRLASYGFELSTGATFSVTEDTTENTPVPRFHNLVMQRRHLRVVQEIQQAGLASVPNLYWLDEYEEQQWITWFARNSTVRYVSRDFTRTRQGIAFEEKLVALIRMLNQVGRSFHVFLIGPGPAVAAKSLSCLAAHGHTGTIITSDPILQGMNGKLYNATFRATSAPARTKPDVVLENIELFETQLLNSVANYPSFAKASRNLALSPA
;
A
#
# COMPACT_ATOMS: atom_id res chain seq x y z
N MET A 1 -7.49 22.65 -6.78
CA MET A 1 -8.39 21.48 -6.86
C MET A 1 -7.80 20.55 -7.91
N ASN A 2 -7.10 19.50 -7.47
CA ASN A 2 -6.33 18.65 -8.37
C ASN A 2 -7.28 17.84 -9.26
N THR A 3 -6.88 17.56 -10.49
CA THR A 3 -7.66 16.80 -11.49
C THR A 3 -8.17 15.45 -10.98
N GLN A 4 -7.53 14.89 -9.94
CA GLN A 4 -7.93 13.66 -9.26
C GLN A 4 -9.13 13.84 -8.30
N ASP A 5 -9.34 15.03 -7.73
CA ASP A 5 -10.47 15.30 -6.82
C ASP A 5 -11.80 15.11 -7.54
N LYS A 6 -11.89 15.52 -8.82
CA LYS A 6 -13.08 15.31 -9.65
C LYS A 6 -13.38 13.82 -9.88
N LEU A 7 -12.35 12.98 -10.00
CA LEU A 7 -12.55 11.53 -10.16
C LEU A 7 -13.03 10.90 -8.86
N LEU A 8 -12.48 11.33 -7.72
CA LEU A 8 -12.93 10.91 -6.40
C LEU A 8 -14.39 11.33 -6.15
N GLU A 9 -14.76 12.59 -6.44
CA GLU A 9 -16.14 13.06 -6.30
C GLU A 9 -17.11 12.30 -7.23
N ARG A 10 -16.69 11.98 -8.46
CA ARG A 10 -17.48 11.12 -9.36
C ARG A 10 -17.64 9.70 -8.82
N PHE A 11 -16.61 9.15 -8.17
CA PHE A 11 -16.70 7.87 -7.51
C PHE A 11 -17.70 7.91 -6.34
N TRP A 12 -17.73 9.00 -5.55
CA TRP A 12 -18.72 9.18 -4.48
C TRP A 12 -20.15 9.31 -5.01
N ALA A 13 -20.33 10.01 -6.12
CA ALA A 13 -21.62 10.22 -6.76
C ALA A 13 -22.13 9.00 -7.55
N MET A 14 -21.35 7.92 -7.64
CA MET A 14 -21.72 6.72 -8.38
C MET A 14 -22.90 6.00 -7.71
N ARG A 15 -24.01 5.85 -8.45
CA ARG A 15 -25.26 5.25 -7.93
C ARG A 15 -25.16 3.74 -7.64
N ASP A 16 -24.37 3.01 -8.42
CA ASP A 16 -24.24 1.55 -8.34
C ASP A 16 -22.77 1.13 -8.16
N ARG A 17 -22.17 1.49 -7.01
CA ARG A 17 -20.78 1.07 -6.72
C ARG A 17 -20.66 -0.44 -6.50
N ILE A 18 -21.63 -1.04 -5.81
CA ILE A 18 -21.64 -2.48 -5.52
C ILE A 18 -21.64 -3.29 -6.83
N GLY A 19 -22.51 -2.94 -7.79
CA GLY A 19 -22.51 -3.59 -9.10
C GLY A 19 -21.21 -3.40 -9.89
N LYS A 20 -20.51 -2.26 -9.74
CA LYS A 20 -19.16 -2.11 -10.32
C LYS A 20 -18.12 -3.01 -9.66
N PHE A 21 -18.16 -3.16 -8.34
CA PHE A 21 -17.26 -4.09 -7.63
C PHE A 21 -17.56 -5.55 -8.00
N GLN A 22 -18.83 -5.93 -8.17
CA GLN A 22 -19.21 -7.27 -8.66
C GLN A 22 -18.66 -7.52 -10.05
N ARG A 23 -18.65 -6.51 -10.94
CA ARG A 23 -18.02 -6.63 -12.25
C ARG A 23 -16.51 -6.81 -12.16
N LEU A 24 -15.82 -6.14 -11.23
CA LEU A 24 -14.40 -6.38 -10.99
C LEU A 24 -14.17 -7.83 -10.54
N ALA A 25 -14.95 -8.33 -9.58
CA ALA A 25 -14.88 -9.74 -9.17
C ALA A 25 -15.09 -10.69 -10.37
N SER A 26 -16.02 -10.37 -11.28
CA SER A 26 -16.26 -11.18 -12.50
C SER A 26 -15.09 -11.20 -13.50
N TYR A 27 -14.16 -10.23 -13.42
CA TYR A 27 -12.93 -10.23 -14.22
C TYR A 27 -11.78 -10.98 -13.54
N GLY A 28 -12.02 -11.65 -12.41
CA GLY A 28 -11.02 -12.42 -11.68
C GLY A 28 -10.22 -11.62 -10.65
N PHE A 29 -10.67 -10.41 -10.29
CA PHE A 29 -10.08 -9.72 -9.14
C PHE A 29 -10.54 -10.41 -7.85
N GLU A 30 -9.59 -10.75 -6.99
CA GLU A 30 -9.86 -11.49 -5.74
C GLU A 30 -9.84 -10.58 -4.50
N LEU A 31 -9.10 -9.48 -4.58
CA LEU A 31 -8.80 -8.60 -3.45
C LEU A 31 -8.80 -7.14 -3.89
N SER A 32 -9.32 -6.27 -3.03
CA SER A 32 -9.22 -4.82 -3.21
C SER A 32 -8.85 -4.13 -1.90
N THR A 33 -8.02 -3.11 -1.98
CA THR A 33 -7.84 -2.17 -0.87
C THR A 33 -9.02 -1.18 -0.87
N GLY A 34 -9.41 -0.70 0.31
CA GLY A 34 -10.36 0.41 0.37
C GLY A 34 -9.78 1.69 -0.24
N ALA A 35 -10.63 2.64 -0.61
CA ALA A 35 -10.19 3.94 -1.14
C ALA A 35 -9.21 4.62 -0.18
N THR A 36 -8.09 5.15 -0.70
CA THR A 36 -7.12 5.84 0.15
C THR A 36 -7.44 7.32 0.30
N PHE A 37 -7.20 7.86 1.50
CA PHE A 37 -7.41 9.27 1.79
C PHE A 37 -6.18 9.86 2.45
N SER A 38 -5.98 11.15 2.22
CA SER A 38 -5.00 11.91 2.95
C SER A 38 -5.52 12.16 4.36
N VAL A 39 -4.82 11.63 5.36
CA VAL A 39 -4.99 12.01 6.76
C VAL A 39 -3.78 12.84 7.11
N THR A 40 -3.97 14.14 7.37
CA THR A 40 -2.89 15.09 7.66
C THR A 40 -3.21 15.90 8.91
N GLU A 41 -2.15 16.32 9.61
CA GLU A 41 -2.24 17.22 10.76
C GLU A 41 -2.34 18.67 10.30
N ASP A 42 -1.61 19.00 9.23
CA ASP A 42 -1.57 20.35 8.67
C ASP A 42 -2.01 20.39 7.21
N THR A 43 -2.46 21.57 6.79
CA THR A 43 -2.69 21.93 5.38
C THR A 43 -1.37 22.25 4.69
N THR A 44 -1.43 22.52 3.38
CA THR A 44 -0.26 23.00 2.61
C THR A 44 0.25 24.37 3.06
N GLU A 45 -0.54 25.11 3.84
CA GLU A 45 -0.19 26.42 4.40
C GLU A 45 0.28 26.30 5.86
N ASN A 46 0.59 25.08 6.33
CA ASN A 46 0.98 24.78 7.72
C ASN A 46 -0.08 25.23 8.74
N THR A 47 -1.36 25.11 8.39
CA THR A 47 -2.46 25.35 9.33
C THR A 47 -3.05 24.02 9.79
N PRO A 48 -3.47 23.86 11.07
CA PRO A 48 -4.06 22.62 11.54
C PRO A 48 -5.31 22.20 10.76
N VAL A 49 -5.38 20.93 10.35
CA VAL A 49 -6.56 20.30 9.77
C VAL A 49 -7.48 19.87 10.91
N PRO A 50 -8.78 20.24 10.88
CA PRO A 50 -9.73 19.80 11.90
C PRO A 50 -9.80 18.27 11.97
N ARG A 51 -9.66 17.68 13.17
CA ARG A 51 -9.74 16.22 13.38
C ARG A 51 -11.01 15.60 12.79
N PHE A 52 -12.13 16.34 12.81
CA PHE A 52 -13.37 15.90 12.18
C PHE A 52 -13.23 15.62 10.68
N HIS A 53 -12.41 16.38 9.95
CA HIS A 53 -12.15 16.13 8.53
C HIS A 53 -11.54 14.73 8.33
N ASN A 54 -10.52 14.40 9.12
CA ASN A 54 -9.86 13.10 9.10
C ASN A 54 -10.84 11.96 9.45
N LEU A 55 -11.73 12.17 10.43
CA LEU A 55 -12.78 11.21 10.76
C LEU A 55 -13.78 10.98 9.62
N VAL A 56 -14.18 12.04 8.89
CA VAL A 56 -15.05 11.88 7.72
C VAL A 56 -14.36 11.07 6.63
N MET A 57 -13.07 11.31 6.38
CA MET A 57 -12.30 10.55 5.39
C MET A 57 -12.18 9.06 5.77
N GLN A 58 -11.88 8.77 7.05
CA GLN A 58 -11.86 7.38 7.54
C GLN A 58 -13.23 6.70 7.45
N ARG A 59 -14.32 7.40 7.75
CA ARG A 59 -15.69 6.85 7.56
C ARG A 59 -15.99 6.54 6.10
N ARG A 60 -15.57 7.41 5.17
CA ARG A 60 -15.70 7.16 3.73
C ARG A 60 -14.91 5.93 3.30
N HIS A 61 -13.69 5.74 3.81
CA HIS A 61 -12.90 4.53 3.60
C HIS A 61 -13.65 3.26 4.05
N LEU A 62 -14.10 3.23 5.30
CA LEU A 62 -14.79 2.07 5.86
C LEU A 62 -16.07 1.72 5.11
N ARG A 63 -16.81 2.74 4.64
CA ARG A 63 -17.99 2.52 3.79
C ARG A 63 -17.63 1.83 2.49
N VAL A 64 -16.56 2.24 1.82
CA VAL A 64 -16.12 1.60 0.58
C VAL A 64 -15.66 0.17 0.83
N VAL A 65 -14.91 -0.07 1.91
CA VAL A 65 -14.51 -1.43 2.33
C VAL A 65 -15.73 -2.32 2.51
N GLN A 66 -16.77 -1.84 3.19
CA GLN A 66 -18.01 -2.58 3.38
C GLN A 66 -18.73 -2.87 2.05
N GLU A 67 -18.79 -1.89 1.14
CA GLU A 67 -19.41 -2.06 -0.18
C GLU A 67 -18.64 -3.05 -1.07
N ILE A 68 -17.31 -3.10 -0.97
CA ILE A 68 -16.47 -4.12 -1.62
C ILE A 68 -16.81 -5.52 -1.09
N GLN A 69 -16.91 -5.67 0.23
CA GLN A 69 -17.28 -6.94 0.86
C GLN A 69 -18.69 -7.39 0.46
N GLN A 70 -19.65 -6.47 0.43
CA GLN A 70 -21.03 -6.74 -0.02
C GLN A 70 -21.09 -7.18 -1.50
N ALA A 71 -20.14 -6.74 -2.31
CA ALA A 71 -20.01 -7.16 -3.70
C ALA A 71 -19.38 -8.57 -3.86
N GLY A 72 -19.03 -9.23 -2.76
CA GLY A 72 -18.39 -10.55 -2.77
C GLY A 72 -16.88 -10.52 -3.00
N LEU A 73 -16.26 -9.34 -2.93
CA LEU A 73 -14.82 -9.16 -3.08
C LEU A 73 -14.14 -9.05 -1.72
N ALA A 74 -13.00 -9.71 -1.53
CA ALA A 74 -12.25 -9.54 -0.30
C ALA A 74 -11.68 -8.11 -0.23
N SER A 75 -11.73 -7.51 0.96
CA SER A 75 -11.27 -6.13 1.17
C SER A 75 -10.16 -6.07 2.21
N VAL A 76 -9.12 -5.29 1.93
CA VAL A 76 -8.08 -4.97 2.90
C VAL A 76 -8.28 -3.55 3.45
N PRO A 77 -8.48 -3.37 4.76
CA PRO A 77 -8.60 -2.05 5.36
C PRO A 77 -7.23 -1.34 5.36
N ASN A 78 -7.25 -0.04 5.07
CA ASN A 78 -6.08 0.80 5.16
C ASN A 78 -5.98 1.44 6.54
N LEU A 79 -4.82 1.32 7.16
CA LEU A 79 -4.56 1.86 8.48
C LEU A 79 -4.21 3.34 8.38
N TYR A 80 -4.91 4.15 9.18
CA TYR A 80 -4.67 5.58 9.32
C TYR A 80 -4.53 5.93 10.79
N TRP A 81 -3.45 6.60 11.14
CA TRP A 81 -3.25 7.18 12.46
C TRP A 81 -2.44 8.47 12.34
N LEU A 82 -2.82 9.45 13.13
CA LEU A 82 -2.10 10.71 13.33
C LEU A 82 -1.09 10.55 14.47
N ASP A 83 -1.60 10.15 15.63
CA ASP A 83 -0.89 10.11 16.91
C ASP A 83 -0.95 8.72 17.57
N GLU A 84 -0.28 8.60 18.72
CA GLU A 84 -0.23 7.36 19.50
C GLU A 84 -1.60 6.94 20.04
N TYR A 85 -2.52 7.89 20.26
CA TYR A 85 -3.87 7.57 20.70
C TYR A 85 -4.62 6.79 19.62
N GLU A 86 -4.54 7.23 18.36
CA GLU A 86 -5.13 6.52 17.22
C GLU A 86 -4.46 5.16 16.97
N GLU A 87 -3.14 5.04 17.17
CA GLU A 87 -2.45 3.73 17.17
C GLU A 87 -3.07 2.78 18.21
N GLN A 88 -3.31 3.26 19.43
CA GLN A 88 -3.90 2.46 20.49
C GLN A 88 -5.34 2.02 20.17
N GLN A 89 -6.12 2.85 19.45
CA GLN A 89 -7.45 2.48 18.98
C GLN A 89 -7.38 1.32 17.99
N TRP A 90 -6.41 1.32 17.07
CA TRP A 90 -6.19 0.21 16.15
C TRP A 90 -5.79 -1.08 16.87
N ILE A 91 -4.88 -1.01 17.85
CA ILE A 91 -4.47 -2.17 18.65
C ILE A 91 -5.68 -2.78 19.35
N THR A 92 -6.49 -1.93 20.00
CA THR A 92 -7.73 -2.34 20.68
C THR A 92 -8.71 -2.98 19.71
N TRP A 93 -8.86 -2.41 18.52
CA TRP A 93 -9.74 -2.96 17.49
C TRP A 93 -9.24 -4.33 16.98
N PHE A 94 -7.94 -4.48 16.71
CA PHE A 94 -7.37 -5.76 16.28
C PHE A 94 -7.48 -6.85 17.33
N ALA A 95 -7.35 -6.51 18.61
CA ALA A 95 -7.55 -7.44 19.71
C ALA A 95 -8.98 -8.03 19.71
N ARG A 96 -9.98 -7.21 19.35
CA ARG A 96 -11.39 -7.64 19.23
C ARG A 96 -11.70 -8.37 17.92
N ASN A 97 -10.88 -8.17 16.88
CA ASN A 97 -11.08 -8.72 15.54
C ASN A 97 -9.94 -9.70 15.19
N SER A 98 -9.89 -10.84 15.87
CA SER A 98 -8.76 -11.79 15.82
C SER A 98 -8.51 -12.43 14.46
N THR A 99 -9.52 -12.46 13.60
CA THR A 99 -9.49 -13.03 12.25
C THR A 99 -8.79 -12.13 11.23
N VAL A 100 -8.62 -10.84 11.51
CA VAL A 100 -8.01 -9.89 10.58
C VAL A 100 -6.49 -10.11 10.53
N ARG A 101 -6.00 -10.51 9.35
CA ARG A 101 -4.57 -10.78 9.10
C ARG A 101 -3.98 -9.92 7.99
N TYR A 102 -4.82 -9.24 7.22
CA TYR A 102 -4.42 -8.44 6.07
C TYR A 102 -4.75 -6.98 6.35
N VAL A 103 -3.77 -6.10 6.17
CA VAL A 103 -3.90 -4.65 6.36
C VAL A 103 -3.14 -3.94 5.25
N SER A 104 -3.53 -2.71 4.92
CA SER A 104 -2.75 -1.87 4.02
C SER A 104 -2.29 -0.59 4.71
N ARG A 105 -1.21 -0.01 4.21
CA ARG A 105 -0.77 1.33 4.61
C ARG A 105 -0.27 2.08 3.39
N ASP A 106 -0.90 3.22 3.13
CA ASP A 106 -0.49 4.15 2.09
C ASP A 106 0.63 5.09 2.58
N PHE A 107 1.76 5.05 1.88
CA PHE A 107 2.95 5.87 2.07
C PHE A 107 3.13 6.91 0.95
N THR A 108 2.16 7.07 0.05
CA THR A 108 2.26 7.96 -1.12
C THR A 108 2.55 9.42 -0.77
N ARG A 109 2.13 9.90 0.40
CA ARG A 109 2.46 11.25 0.88
C ARG A 109 3.68 11.32 1.78
N THR A 110 4.12 10.20 2.33
CA THR A 110 5.27 10.09 3.23
C THR A 110 6.39 9.31 2.56
N ARG A 111 6.65 9.56 1.27
CA ARG A 111 7.60 8.77 0.46
C ARG A 111 9.07 9.05 0.78
N GLN A 112 9.38 10.09 1.55
CA GLN A 112 10.73 10.62 1.67
C GLN A 112 11.21 10.68 3.12
N GLY A 113 12.45 10.22 3.33
CA GLY A 113 13.25 10.47 4.51
C GLY A 113 12.65 9.97 5.83
N ILE A 114 12.87 10.78 6.87
CA ILE A 114 12.58 10.46 8.27
C ILE A 114 11.10 10.11 8.48
N ALA A 115 10.18 10.84 7.84
CA ALA A 115 8.74 10.62 8.00
C ALA A 115 8.28 9.22 7.51
N PHE A 116 8.94 8.66 6.48
CA PHE A 116 8.66 7.29 6.05
C PHE A 116 9.04 6.29 7.14
N GLU A 117 10.27 6.42 7.65
CA GLU A 117 10.84 5.49 8.62
C GLU A 117 10.07 5.53 9.94
N GLU A 118 9.74 6.72 10.44
CA GLU A 118 8.92 6.90 11.64
C GLU A 118 7.56 6.20 11.52
N LYS A 119 6.87 6.36 10.37
CA LYS A 119 5.58 5.72 10.15
C LYS A 119 5.70 4.21 9.95
N LEU A 120 6.79 3.70 9.37
CA LEU A 120 7.05 2.26 9.28
C LEU A 120 7.35 1.65 10.66
N VAL A 121 8.14 2.33 11.49
CA VAL A 121 8.44 1.91 12.87
C VAL A 121 7.17 1.89 13.71
N ALA A 122 6.35 2.94 13.62
CA ALA A 122 5.05 3.01 14.28
C ALA A 122 4.12 1.87 13.84
N LEU A 123 4.06 1.59 12.53
CA LEU A 123 3.29 0.46 11.99
C LEU A 123 3.73 -0.86 12.62
N ILE A 124 5.04 -1.14 12.62
CA ILE A 124 5.59 -2.38 13.19
C ILE A 124 5.32 -2.48 14.68
N ARG A 125 5.53 -1.39 15.43
CA ARG A 125 5.21 -1.32 16.87
C ARG A 125 3.76 -1.69 17.12
N MET A 126 2.83 -1.08 16.39
CA MET A 126 1.40 -1.35 16.48
C MET A 126 1.09 -2.82 16.20
N LEU A 127 1.61 -3.40 15.10
CA LEU A 127 1.35 -4.79 14.74
C LEU A 127 1.93 -5.79 15.75
N ASN A 128 3.13 -5.52 16.28
CA ASN A 128 3.76 -6.34 17.33
C ASN A 128 2.95 -6.36 18.62
N GLN A 129 2.36 -5.23 19.02
CA GLN A 129 1.53 -5.15 20.23
C GLN A 129 0.26 -6.00 20.15
N VAL A 130 -0.25 -6.29 18.95
CA VAL A 130 -1.38 -7.21 18.76
C VAL A 130 -0.98 -8.67 19.04
N GLY A 131 0.32 -8.99 19.00
CA GLY A 131 0.83 -10.33 19.33
C GLY A 131 0.56 -11.38 18.26
N ARG A 132 0.41 -10.98 16.99
CA ARG A 132 0.19 -11.91 15.87
C ARG A 132 0.80 -11.43 14.56
N SER A 133 1.06 -12.36 13.65
CA SER A 133 1.58 -12.03 12.31
C SER A 133 0.48 -11.46 11.40
N PHE A 134 0.87 -10.45 10.62
CA PHE A 134 0.07 -9.79 9.58
C PHE A 134 0.76 -9.89 8.22
N HIS A 135 -0.05 -9.79 7.16
CA HIS A 135 0.38 -9.46 5.82
C HIS A 135 0.02 -8.00 5.52
N VAL A 136 1.02 -7.21 5.16
CA VAL A 136 0.89 -5.75 5.00
C VAL A 136 1.06 -5.35 3.55
N PHE A 137 0.03 -4.74 2.96
CA PHE A 137 0.11 -4.11 1.66
C PHE A 137 0.64 -2.68 1.79
N LEU A 138 1.88 -2.44 1.41
CA LEU A 138 2.54 -1.14 1.46
C LEU A 138 2.32 -0.41 0.13
N ILE A 139 1.49 0.64 0.14
CA ILE A 139 1.07 1.35 -1.08
C ILE A 139 1.95 2.59 -1.28
N GLY A 140 2.60 2.67 -2.42
CA GLY A 140 3.39 3.84 -2.81
C GLY A 140 4.79 4.01 -2.23
N PRO A 141 5.44 3.08 -1.48
CA PRO A 141 6.89 3.17 -1.28
C PRO A 141 7.63 3.26 -2.62
N GLY A 142 8.61 4.15 -2.71
CA GLY A 142 9.53 4.18 -3.84
C GLY A 142 10.46 2.97 -3.81
N PRO A 143 11.08 2.59 -4.95
CA PRO A 143 11.91 1.39 -5.03
C PRO A 143 13.06 1.36 -4.02
N ALA A 144 13.66 2.52 -3.74
CA ALA A 144 14.77 2.65 -2.79
C ALA A 144 14.43 2.23 -1.34
N VAL A 145 13.17 2.37 -0.91
CA VAL A 145 12.74 2.04 0.47
C VAL A 145 11.90 0.77 0.53
N ALA A 146 11.37 0.30 -0.60
CA ALA A 146 10.49 -0.86 -0.67
C ALA A 146 11.14 -2.14 -0.11
N ALA A 147 12.36 -2.46 -0.56
CA ALA A 147 13.10 -3.63 -0.10
C ALA A 147 13.37 -3.60 1.41
N LYS A 148 13.85 -2.45 1.93
CA LYS A 148 14.07 -2.21 3.37
C LYS A 148 12.79 -2.40 4.18
N SER A 149 11.65 -1.95 3.64
CA SER A 149 10.35 -2.06 4.31
C SER A 149 9.91 -3.51 4.47
N LEU A 150 10.07 -4.33 3.43
CA LEU A 150 9.77 -5.76 3.49
C LEU A 150 10.71 -6.49 4.46
N SER A 151 12.01 -6.21 4.43
CA SER A 151 12.96 -6.80 5.38
C SER A 151 12.61 -6.44 6.82
N CYS A 152 12.20 -5.19 7.07
CA CYS A 152 11.79 -4.75 8.39
C CYS A 152 10.53 -5.48 8.87
N LEU A 153 9.49 -5.59 8.03
CA LEU A 153 8.32 -6.42 8.33
C LEU A 153 8.71 -7.88 8.62
N ALA A 154 9.56 -8.46 7.78
CA ALA A 154 10.01 -9.85 7.92
C ALA A 154 10.79 -10.11 9.21
N ALA A 155 11.67 -9.17 9.61
CA ALA A 155 12.42 -9.23 10.86
C ALA A 155 11.52 -9.26 12.11
N HIS A 156 10.32 -8.69 12.00
CA HIS A 156 9.30 -8.70 13.06
C HIS A 156 8.24 -9.80 12.87
N GLY A 157 8.50 -10.80 12.02
CA GLY A 157 7.62 -11.94 11.83
C GLY A 157 6.34 -11.62 11.03
N HIS A 158 6.32 -10.51 10.30
CA HIS A 158 5.26 -10.14 9.37
C HIS A 158 5.63 -10.46 7.92
N THR A 159 4.67 -10.34 7.03
CA THR A 159 4.88 -10.40 5.57
C THR A 159 4.36 -9.13 4.94
N GLY A 160 4.74 -8.85 3.70
CA GLY A 160 4.16 -7.71 2.98
C GLY A 160 4.22 -7.84 1.48
N THR A 161 3.47 -6.96 0.84
CA THR A 161 3.39 -6.77 -0.62
C THR A 161 3.59 -5.30 -0.91
N ILE A 162 4.42 -4.98 -1.90
CA ILE A 162 4.60 -3.59 -2.35
C ILE A 162 3.64 -3.32 -3.50
N ILE A 163 2.85 -2.26 -3.39
CA ILE A 163 1.97 -1.79 -4.46
C ILE A 163 2.54 -0.48 -4.99
N THR A 164 3.13 -0.51 -6.19
CA THR A 164 3.72 0.67 -6.83
C THR A 164 3.65 0.59 -8.35
N SER A 165 3.52 1.74 -9.00
CA SER A 165 3.62 1.87 -10.46
C SER A 165 4.97 2.40 -10.92
N ASP A 166 5.90 2.69 -9.99
CA ASP A 166 7.14 3.43 -10.31
C ASP A 166 8.01 2.74 -11.38
N PRO A 167 8.27 1.40 -11.33
CA PRO A 167 9.03 0.71 -12.38
C PRO A 167 8.45 0.88 -13.79
N ILE A 168 7.13 0.81 -13.90
CA ILE A 168 6.40 1.00 -15.15
C ILE A 168 6.49 2.46 -15.59
N LEU A 169 6.26 3.41 -14.69
CA LEU A 169 6.31 4.84 -15.02
C LEU A 169 7.71 5.30 -15.44
N GLN A 170 8.78 4.82 -14.80
CA GLN A 170 10.14 5.14 -15.22
C GLN A 170 10.45 4.55 -16.60
N GLY A 171 10.07 3.28 -16.85
CA GLY A 171 10.30 2.65 -18.15
C GLY A 171 9.52 3.31 -19.29
N MET A 172 8.27 3.71 -19.03
CA MET A 172 7.46 4.48 -19.99
C MET A 172 8.05 5.87 -20.31
N ASN A 173 8.87 6.41 -19.40
CA ASN A 173 9.63 7.63 -19.58
C ASN A 173 11.04 7.39 -20.17
N GLY A 174 11.35 6.16 -20.59
CA GLY A 174 12.66 5.80 -21.17
C GLY A 174 13.78 5.77 -20.14
N LYS A 175 13.46 5.54 -18.86
CA LYS A 175 14.43 5.51 -17.77
C LYS A 175 14.58 4.11 -17.20
N LEU A 176 15.82 3.64 -17.13
CA LEU A 176 16.21 2.35 -16.60
C LEU A 176 16.76 2.51 -15.18
N TYR A 177 16.36 1.65 -14.25
CA TYR A 177 16.98 1.59 -12.93
C TYR A 177 18.31 0.85 -12.99
N ASN A 178 19.27 1.35 -12.22
CA ASN A 178 20.45 0.56 -11.84
C ASN A 178 20.17 -0.24 -10.55
N ALA A 179 21.16 -1.01 -10.09
CA ALA A 179 21.08 -1.81 -8.86
C ALA A 179 20.78 -1.00 -7.57
N THR A 180 20.96 0.32 -7.57
CA THR A 180 20.63 1.21 -6.45
C THR A 180 19.30 1.95 -6.64
N PHE A 181 18.49 1.54 -7.63
CA PHE A 181 17.24 2.18 -8.04
C PHE A 181 17.38 3.66 -8.44
N ARG A 182 18.57 4.06 -8.86
CA ARG A 182 18.75 5.34 -9.55
C ARG A 182 18.35 5.17 -11.01
N ALA A 183 17.37 5.97 -11.43
CA ALA A 183 16.88 5.96 -12.80
C ALA A 183 17.80 6.78 -13.72
N THR A 184 18.29 6.18 -14.81
CA THR A 184 19.10 6.84 -15.85
C THR A 184 18.41 6.74 -17.21
N SER A 185 18.68 7.69 -18.10
CA SER A 185 18.12 7.68 -19.46
C SER A 185 18.67 6.48 -20.26
N ALA A 186 17.79 5.75 -20.94
CA ALA A 186 18.13 4.61 -21.79
C ALA A 186 17.62 4.82 -23.24
N PRO A 187 18.15 5.81 -23.98
CA PRO A 187 17.58 6.23 -25.26
C PRO A 187 17.72 5.21 -26.39
N ALA A 188 18.66 4.26 -26.27
CA ALA A 188 18.90 3.22 -27.27
C ALA A 188 17.97 2.01 -27.13
N ARG A 189 17.02 2.03 -26.19
CA ARG A 189 16.15 0.88 -25.86
C ARG A 189 14.68 1.21 -26.08
N THR A 190 13.87 0.20 -26.37
CA THR A 190 12.43 0.39 -26.48
C THR A 190 11.81 0.55 -25.09
N LYS A 191 10.73 1.34 -24.97
CA LYS A 191 10.05 1.56 -23.68
C LYS A 191 9.53 0.26 -23.05
N PRO A 192 8.90 -0.67 -23.81
CA PRO A 192 8.48 -1.95 -23.25
C PRO A 192 9.63 -2.74 -22.61
N ASP A 193 10.79 -2.81 -23.25
CA ASP A 193 11.96 -3.53 -22.71
C ASP A 193 12.46 -2.89 -21.42
N VAL A 194 12.49 -1.56 -21.36
CA VAL A 194 12.91 -0.82 -20.15
C VAL A 194 11.89 -1.04 -19.02
N VAL A 195 10.59 -1.10 -19.32
CA VAL A 195 9.55 -1.41 -18.32
C VAL A 195 9.76 -2.80 -17.74
N LEU A 196 9.93 -3.82 -18.60
CA LEU A 196 10.11 -5.21 -18.15
C LEU A 196 11.37 -5.34 -17.29
N GLU A 197 12.50 -4.78 -17.71
CA GLU A 197 13.74 -4.86 -16.93
C GLU A 197 13.64 -4.13 -15.59
N ASN A 198 12.94 -2.98 -15.55
CA ASN A 198 12.69 -2.30 -14.28
C ASN A 198 11.82 -3.15 -13.34
N ILE A 199 10.83 -3.88 -13.86
CA ILE A 199 9.98 -4.79 -13.06
C ILE A 199 10.83 -5.96 -12.54
N GLU A 200 11.57 -6.63 -13.41
CA GLU A 200 12.41 -7.78 -13.06
C GLU A 200 13.47 -7.42 -12.00
N LEU A 201 14.16 -6.29 -12.20
CA LEU A 201 15.11 -5.79 -11.21
C LEU A 201 14.43 -5.49 -9.88
N PHE A 202 13.25 -4.87 -9.91
CA PHE A 202 12.51 -4.53 -8.71
C PHE A 202 12.07 -5.78 -7.95
N GLU A 203 11.44 -6.74 -8.62
CA GLU A 203 10.99 -8.01 -8.03
C GLU A 203 12.15 -8.82 -7.45
N THR A 204 13.27 -8.91 -8.18
CA THR A 204 14.48 -9.60 -7.71
C THR A 204 14.99 -9.00 -6.40
N GLN A 205 15.04 -7.68 -6.30
CA GLN A 205 15.49 -7.00 -5.08
C GLN A 205 14.50 -7.19 -3.92
N LEU A 206 13.18 -7.17 -4.18
CA LEU A 206 12.18 -7.45 -3.15
C LEU A 206 12.32 -8.89 -2.62
N LEU A 207 12.52 -9.87 -3.49
CA LEU A 207 12.73 -11.27 -3.10
C LEU A 207 14.01 -11.43 -2.26
N ASN A 208 15.12 -10.85 -2.74
CA ASN A 208 16.41 -10.93 -2.05
C ASN A 208 16.36 -10.28 -0.66
N SER A 209 15.59 -9.20 -0.49
CA SER A 209 15.50 -8.50 0.80
C SER A 209 14.82 -9.33 1.90
N VAL A 210 14.05 -10.36 1.52
CA VAL A 210 13.38 -11.26 2.46
C VAL A 210 13.91 -12.69 2.46
N ALA A 211 14.91 -13.01 1.62
CA ALA A 211 15.47 -14.36 1.42
C ALA A 211 15.91 -15.07 2.70
N ASN A 212 16.47 -14.33 3.65
CA ASN A 212 17.06 -14.89 4.87
C ASN A 212 16.06 -14.99 6.04
N TYR A 213 14.79 -14.63 5.84
CA TYR A 213 13.80 -14.66 6.90
C TYR A 213 12.93 -15.92 6.81
N PRO A 214 12.46 -16.48 7.94
CA PRO A 214 11.51 -17.60 7.94
C PRO A 214 10.23 -17.34 7.13
N SER A 215 9.88 -16.05 6.96
CA SER A 215 8.75 -15.60 6.15
C SER A 215 8.99 -15.70 4.64
N PHE A 216 10.22 -15.99 4.17
CA PHE A 216 10.58 -16.07 2.75
C PHE A 216 9.68 -17.02 1.96
N ALA A 217 9.45 -18.23 2.46
CA ALA A 217 8.62 -19.24 1.81
C ALA A 217 7.15 -18.78 1.63
N LYS A 218 6.70 -17.82 2.44
CA LYS A 218 5.37 -17.18 2.30
C LYS A 218 5.42 -15.97 1.36
N ALA A 219 6.53 -15.23 1.35
CA ALA A 219 6.73 -14.09 0.47
C ALA A 219 6.90 -14.50 -1.01
N SER A 220 7.65 -15.58 -1.28
CA SER A 220 7.86 -16.10 -2.64
C SER A 220 6.57 -16.54 -3.33
N ARG A 221 5.58 -17.03 -2.58
CA ARG A 221 4.25 -17.38 -3.10
C ARG A 221 3.43 -16.17 -3.58
N ASN A 222 3.66 -14.99 -3.01
CA ASN A 222 2.87 -13.79 -3.32
C ASN A 222 3.42 -13.01 -4.53
N LEU A 223 4.67 -13.29 -4.93
CA LEU A 223 5.35 -12.60 -6.05
C LEU A 223 5.35 -13.42 -7.33
N ALA A 224 5.08 -14.72 -7.26
CA ALA A 224 4.90 -15.55 -8.44
C ALA A 224 3.55 -15.24 -9.11
N LEU A 225 3.51 -14.19 -9.93
CA LEU A 225 2.57 -14.07 -11.04
C LEU A 225 3.00 -14.96 -12.22
N SER A 226 3.49 -16.17 -11.94
CA SER A 226 3.78 -17.14 -12.99
C SER A 226 2.64 -18.15 -13.06
N PRO A 227 1.95 -18.29 -14.21
CA PRO A 227 1.15 -19.47 -14.44
C PRO A 227 2.07 -20.68 -14.39
N ALA A 228 1.63 -21.72 -13.66
CA ALA A 228 2.24 -23.04 -13.72
C ALA A 228 2.11 -23.64 -15.13
#